data_AF-A0A7J3HBM9-F1
#
_entry.id   AF-A0A7J3HBM9-F1
#
_cell.length_a   1.000
_cell.length_b   1.000
_cell.length_c   1.000
_cell.angle_alpha   90.00
_cell.angle_beta   90.00
_cell.angle_gamma   90.00
#
_symmetry.space_group_name_H-M   'P 1'
#
loop_
_entity.id
_entity.type
_entity.pdbx_description
1 polymer ?
#
loop_
_entity_poly.entity_id
_entity_poly.type
_entity_poly.pdbx_seq_one_letter_code
_entity_poly.pdbx_strand_id
1 'polypeptide(L)'
;MTLSSTNGARCPTCGKPMTYYGEVELSNGYKVARYVIKCRACGYREVLQEVTLKKREDGIAVEVVKLPKIKENRNTSKHARGI
;
A
#
# COMPACT_ATOMS: atom_id res chain seq x y z
N MET A 1 -2.14 17.40 -4.90
CA MET A 1 -2.39 17.32 -3.45
C MET A 1 -1.50 16.22 -2.88
N THR A 2 -0.40 16.58 -2.21
CA THR A 2 0.49 15.60 -1.54
C THR A 2 0.06 15.47 -0.09
N LEU A 3 -0.51 14.32 0.28
CA LEU A 3 -0.80 13.97 1.68
C LEU A 3 0.53 13.80 2.43
N SER A 4 1.00 14.85 3.10
CA SER A 4 2.18 14.81 3.99
C SER A 4 1.73 14.57 5.43
N SER A 5 1.49 13.31 5.80
CA SER A 5 1.38 12.94 7.22
C SER A 5 2.79 12.82 7.80
N THR A 6 3.02 13.49 8.94
CA THR A 6 4.31 13.73 9.61
C THR A 6 5.03 12.49 10.17
N ASN A 7 4.60 11.27 9.84
CA ASN A 7 5.25 9.99 10.17
C ASN A 7 5.27 9.06 8.95
N GLY A 8 5.94 9.49 7.87
CA GLY A 8 6.11 8.65 6.68
C GLY A 8 6.88 7.36 7.00
N ALA A 9 6.56 6.28 6.28
CA ALA A 9 7.25 5.00 6.44
C ALA A 9 8.75 5.16 6.15
N ARG A 10 9.58 4.55 7.01
CA ARG A 10 11.04 4.53 6.89
C ARG A 10 11.51 3.26 6.21
N CYS A 11 12.54 3.39 5.39
CA CYS A 11 13.13 2.25 4.71
C CYS A 11 13.72 1.26 5.72
N PRO A 12 13.33 -0.03 5.69
CA PRO A 12 13.88 -1.02 6.61
C PRO A 12 15.37 -1.29 6.35
N THR A 13 15.87 -0.94 5.18
CA THR A 13 17.27 -1.16 4.79
C THR A 13 18.19 0.00 5.19
N CYS A 14 17.76 1.26 5.02
CA CYS A 14 18.65 2.43 5.21
C CYS A 14 18.06 3.53 6.12
N GLY A 15 16.88 3.33 6.69
CA GLY A 15 16.23 4.27 7.61
C GLY A 15 15.70 5.57 6.99
N LYS A 16 16.02 5.85 5.71
CA LYS A 16 15.58 7.08 5.02
C LYS A 16 14.07 7.06 4.73
N PRO A 17 13.44 8.23 4.60
CA PRO A 17 12.02 8.33 4.24
C PRO A 17 11.71 7.62 2.93
N MET A 18 10.56 6.99 2.87
CA MET A 18 10.05 6.33 1.67
C MET A 18 8.91 7.13 1.04
N THR A 19 8.64 6.85 -0.23
CA THR A 19 7.56 7.49 -0.99
C THR A 19 6.59 6.44 -1.50
N TYR A 20 5.30 6.75 -1.44
CA TYR A 20 4.23 5.90 -1.97
C TYR A 20 3.97 6.22 -3.45
N TYR A 21 3.68 5.18 -4.22
CA TYR A 21 3.38 5.27 -5.64
C TYR A 21 2.18 4.39 -5.97
N GLY A 22 1.32 4.88 -6.86
CA GLY A 22 0.37 4.07 -7.61
C GLY A 22 0.97 3.76 -8.97
N GLU A 23 1.11 2.47 -9.29
CA GLU A 23 1.56 1.99 -10.59
C GLU A 23 0.38 1.29 -11.28
N VAL A 24 0.19 1.56 -12.56
CA VAL A 24 -0.86 0.92 -13.37
C VAL A 24 -0.21 0.36 -14.61
N GLU A 25 -0.45 -0.92 -14.85
CA GLU A 25 0.02 -1.63 -16.02
C GLU A 25 -1.20 -2.14 -16.80
N LEU A 26 -1.18 -1.93 -18.11
CA LEU A 26 -2.21 -2.39 -19.04
C LEU A 26 -1.57 -3.43 -19.94
N SER A 27 -2.12 -4.65 -19.93
CA SER A 27 -1.72 -5.74 -20.81
C SER A 27 -2.96 -6.30 -21.48
N ASN A 28 -2.83 -6.96 -22.64
CA ASN A 28 -3.96 -7.40 -23.46
C ASN A 28 -4.99 -8.19 -22.64
N GLY A 29 -6.12 -7.53 -22.32
CA GLY A 29 -7.26 -8.10 -21.61
C GLY A 29 -7.28 -7.92 -20.09
N TYR A 30 -6.23 -7.37 -19.46
CA TYR A 30 -6.20 -7.12 -18.02
C TYR A 30 -5.42 -5.86 -17.62
N LYS A 31 -5.86 -5.23 -16.53
CA LYS A 31 -5.23 -4.06 -15.91
C LYS A 31 -4.76 -4.44 -14.52
N VAL A 32 -3.49 -4.20 -14.23
CA VAL A 32 -2.91 -4.41 -12.90
C VAL A 32 -2.65 -3.07 -12.24
N ALA A 33 -3.21 -2.85 -11.05
CA ALA A 33 -2.95 -1.69 -10.22
C ALA A 33 -2.14 -2.12 -8.99
N ARG A 34 -1.00 -1.48 -8.78
CA ARG A 34 -0.09 -1.75 -7.65
C ARG A 34 0.08 -0.49 -6.82
N TYR A 35 -0.16 -0.61 -5.53
CA TYR A 35 0.23 0.41 -4.55
C TYR A 35 1.56 -0.03 -3.96
N VAL A 36 2.61 0.73 -4.25
CA VAL A 36 3.98 0.38 -3.88
C VAL A 36 4.61 1.48 -3.05
N ILE A 37 5.59 1.09 -2.25
CA ILE A 37 6.43 2.01 -1.52
C ILE A 37 7.87 1.84 -1.97
N LYS A 38 8.57 2.94 -2.24
CA LYS A 38 9.97 2.92 -2.71
C LYS A 38 10.85 3.84 -1.86
N CYS A 39 12.07 3.39 -1.60
CA CYS A 39 13.15 4.22 -1.09
C CYS A 39 14.03 4.71 -2.24
N ARG A 40 14.05 6.02 -2.49
CA ARG A 40 14.88 6.62 -3.55
C ARG A 40 16.38 6.55 -3.28
N ALA A 41 16.78 6.35 -2.02
CA ALA A 41 18.18 6.37 -1.64
C ALA A 41 18.91 5.04 -1.84
N CYS A 42 18.24 3.91 -1.61
CA CYS A 42 18.85 2.58 -1.75
C CYS A 42 18.12 1.66 -2.73
N GLY A 43 17.00 2.11 -3.32
CA GLY A 43 16.24 1.32 -4.29
C GLY A 43 15.28 0.30 -3.68
N TYR A 44 15.19 0.17 -2.34
CA TYR A 44 14.20 -0.73 -1.70
C TYR A 44 12.79 -0.44 -2.25
N ARG A 45 12.08 -1.51 -2.63
CA ARG A 45 10.71 -1.45 -3.15
C ARG A 45 9.88 -2.56 -2.56
N GLU A 46 8.66 -2.22 -2.15
CA GLU A 46 7.68 -3.20 -1.70
C GLU A 46 6.31 -2.89 -2.29
N VAL A 47 5.64 -3.92 -2.80
CA VAL A 47 4.23 -3.84 -3.21
C VAL A 47 3.37 -4.07 -1.98
N LEU A 48 2.59 -3.07 -1.59
CA LEU A 48 1.70 -3.12 -0.41
C LEU A 48 0.36 -3.74 -0.77
N GLN A 49 -0.16 -3.40 -1.94
CA GLN A 49 -1.40 -3.94 -2.47
C GLN A 49 -1.29 -4.12 -3.98
N GLU A 50 -1.85 -5.21 -4.49
CA GLU A 50 -1.97 -5.47 -5.91
C GLU A 50 -3.39 -5.92 -6.23
N VAL A 51 -3.97 -5.31 -7.27
CA VAL A 51 -5.32 -5.60 -7.76
C VAL A 51 -5.25 -5.83 -9.26
N THR A 52 -5.80 -6.95 -9.71
CA THR A 52 -5.94 -7.29 -11.12
C THR A 52 -7.39 -7.13 -11.54
N LEU A 53 -7.60 -6.43 -12.64
CA LEU A 53 -8.89 -6.22 -13.27
C LEU A 53 -8.88 -6.93 -14.61
N LYS A 54 -9.77 -7.90 -14.81
CA LYS A 54 -9.87 -8.63 -16.08
C LYS A 54 -11.27 -8.44 -16.66
N LYS A 55 -11.34 -8.01 -17.92
CA LYS A 55 -12.61 -7.98 -18.64
C LYS A 55 -13.04 -9.41 -18.94
N ARG A 56 -14.28 -9.73 -18.65
CA ARG A 56 -14.96 -10.97 -19.02
C ARG A 56 -16.17 -10.61 -19.88
N GLU A 57 -16.83 -11.62 -20.46
CA GLU A 57 -18.03 -11.42 -21.29
C GLU A 57 -19.21 -10.90 -20.47
N ASP A 58 -19.27 -11.27 -19.18
CA ASP A 58 -20.33 -10.95 -18.23
C ASP A 58 -20.01 -9.74 -17.31
N GLY A 59 -18.82 -9.14 -17.44
CA GLY A 59 -18.45 -7.97 -16.65
C GLY A 59 -16.95 -7.79 -16.41
N ILE A 60 -16.61 -7.30 -15.21
CA ILE A 60 -15.23 -7.08 -14.77
C ILE A 60 -14.96 -7.95 -13.56
N ALA A 61 -13.99 -8.85 -13.68
CA ALA A 61 -13.46 -9.57 -12.53
C ALA A 61 -12.40 -8.73 -11.83
N VAL A 62 -12.54 -8.58 -10.52
CA VAL A 62 -11.60 -7.88 -9.64
C VAL A 62 -10.95 -8.90 -8.73
N GLU A 63 -9.64 -9.06 -8.84
CA GLU A 63 -8.86 -10.00 -8.04
C GLU A 63 -7.85 -9.23 -7.19
N VAL A 64 -7.98 -9.33 -5.87
CA VAL A 64 -7.01 -8.73 -4.92
C VAL A 64 -5.89 -9.74 -4.68
N VAL A 65 -4.74 -9.52 -5.32
CA VAL A 65 -3.60 -10.45 -5.31
C VAL A 65 -2.78 -10.31 -4.03
N LYS A 66 -2.67 -9.09 -3.50
CA LYS A 66 -1.96 -8.81 -2.24
C LYS A 66 -2.69 -7.76 -1.43
N LEU A 67 -2.87 -8.02 -0.14
CA LEU A 67 -3.42 -7.07 0.83
C LEU A 67 -2.30 -6.44 1.66
N PRO A 68 -2.47 -5.16 2.06
CA PRO A 68 -1.57 -4.55 3.03
C PRO A 68 -1.72 -5.28 4.37
N LYS A 69 -0.58 -5.58 5.01
CA LYS A 69 -0.57 -6.13 6.37
C LYS A 69 -1.00 -5.02 7.34
N ILE A 70 -2.29 -4.94 7.66
CA ILE A 70 -2.78 -4.04 8.71
C ILE A 70 -2.25 -4.57 10.03
N LYS A 71 -1.28 -3.88 10.64
CA LYS A 71 -0.90 -4.15 12.03
C LYS A 71 -1.97 -3.50 12.92
N GLU A 72 -2.85 -4.31 13.48
CA GLU A 72 -3.89 -3.88 14.43
C GLU A 72 -3.22 -3.33 15.70
N ASN A 73 -3.22 -2.01 15.87
CA ASN A 73 -2.61 -1.35 17.01
C ASN A 73 -3.61 -1.37 18.19
N ARG A 74 -3.77 -2.52 18.85
CA ARG A 74 -4.56 -2.64 20.10
C ARG A 74 -3.78 -2.04 21.26
N ASN A 75 -3.69 -0.71 21.36
CA ASN A 75 -3.27 -0.06 22.60
C ASN A 75 -3.69 1.41 22.64
N THR A 76 -4.96 1.69 22.97
CA THR A 76 -5.39 2.93 23.65
C THR A 76 -6.86 2.81 24.08
N SER A 77 -7.12 2.05 25.15
CA SER A 77 -8.38 2.14 25.91
C SER A 77 -8.19 1.69 27.36
N LYS A 78 -7.14 2.18 28.03
CA LYS A 78 -7.00 2.06 29.48
C LYS A 78 -6.50 3.38 30.06
N HIS A 79 -7.34 4.41 30.04
CA HIS A 79 -7.33 5.49 31.04
C HIS A 79 -8.61 6.31 30.89
N ALA A 80 -9.67 5.85 31.53
CA ALA A 80 -10.83 6.67 31.91
C ALA A 80 -11.59 5.97 33.05
N ARG A 81 -10.92 5.66 34.17
CA ARG A 81 -11.57 5.44 35.48
C ARG A 81 -10.61 5.89 36.57
N GLY A 82 -11.09 6.81 37.40
CA GLY A 82 -10.38 7.52 38.47
C GLY A 82 -10.51 9.02 38.18
N ILE A 83 -11.22 9.83 38.96
CA ILE A 83 -11.85 9.70 40.28
C ILE A 83 -13.13 10.53 40.23
#